data_AF-A0A7Y3CQV3-F1
#
_entry.id   AF-A0A7Y3CQV3-F1
#
_cell.length_a   1.000
_cell.length_b   1.000
_cell.length_c   1.000
_cell.angle_alpha   90.00
_cell.angle_beta   90.00
_cell.angle_gamma   90.00
#
_symmetry.space_group_name_H-M   'P 1'
#
loop_
_entity.id
_entity.type
_entity.pdbx_description
1 polymer ?
#
loop_
_entity_poly.entity_id
_entity_poly.type
_entity_poly.pdbx_seq_one_letter_code
_entity_poly.pdbx_strand_id
1 'polypeptide(L)' 'LAKADFVKTSTGFAGGGATVHDVLLMRETIGPKMGIKASGGVRSREDAEEMIAAGASRIGASAAIAIVTGGTSSEQY' A
#
# COMPACT_ATOMS: atom_id res chain seq x y z
N LEU A 1 9.02 -21.35 -7.46
CA LEU A 1 7.98 -20.31 -7.17
C LEU A 1 7.60 -19.59 -8.45
N ALA A 2 6.41 -18.98 -8.50
CA ALA A 2 5.75 -18.46 -9.71
C ALA A 2 6.37 -17.20 -10.36
N LYS A 3 7.59 -16.79 -10.00
CA LYS A 3 8.34 -15.66 -10.60
C LYS A 3 7.57 -14.34 -10.69
N ALA A 4 6.75 -14.01 -9.69
CA ALA A 4 6.09 -12.71 -9.64
C ALA A 4 7.09 -11.58 -9.31
N ASP A 5 6.88 -10.39 -9.89
CA ASP A 5 7.69 -9.20 -9.58
C ASP A 5 7.18 -8.43 -8.36
N PHE A 6 5.88 -8.56 -8.06
CA PHE A 6 5.20 -7.86 -6.97
C PHE A 6 4.23 -8.77 -6.22
N VAL A 7 4.08 -8.49 -4.93
CA VAL A 7 2.90 -8.84 -4.15
C VAL A 7 2.07 -7.60 -3.88
N LYS A 8 0.76 -7.78 -3.66
CA LYS A 8 -0.21 -6.71 -3.44
C LYS A 8 -1.04 -7.03 -2.21
N THR A 9 -1.30 -6.04 -1.35
CA THR A 9 -2.05 -6.24 -0.09
C THR A 9 -3.50 -6.61 -0.33
N SER A 10 -4.28 -5.73 -0.98
CA SER A 10 -5.75 -5.83 -0.95
C SER A 10 -6.38 -5.48 -2.30
N THR A 11 -7.55 -6.04 -2.59
CA THR A 11 -8.32 -5.70 -3.80
C THR A 11 -9.05 -4.37 -3.67
N GLY A 12 -9.43 -4.00 -2.45
CA GLY A 12 -10.31 -2.86 -2.14
C GLY A 12 -11.80 -3.24 -2.00
N PHE A 13 -12.16 -4.52 -2.16
CA PHE A 13 -13.56 -4.97 -2.19
C PHE A 13 -13.94 -5.95 -1.07
N ALA A 14 -12.99 -6.36 -0.23
CA ALA A 14 -13.18 -7.40 0.79
C ALA A 14 -13.26 -6.84 2.23
N GLY A 15 -13.67 -5.58 2.41
CA GLY A 15 -13.83 -4.93 3.71
C GLY A 15 -12.53 -4.51 4.42
N GLY A 16 -11.38 -5.11 4.07
CA GLY A 16 -10.04 -4.75 4.57
C GLY A 16 -9.18 -3.99 3.55
N GLY A 17 -8.14 -3.31 4.05
CA GLY A 17 -7.18 -2.53 3.26
C GLY A 17 -5.73 -2.89 3.57
N ALA A 18 -4.80 -2.07 3.10
CA ALA A 18 -3.40 -2.19 3.46
C ALA A 18 -3.19 -1.72 4.91
N THR A 19 -2.45 -2.50 5.70
CA THR A 19 -1.96 -2.08 7.02
C THR A 19 -0.44 -2.07 7.03
N VAL A 20 0.16 -1.23 7.90
CA VAL A 20 1.61 -1.20 8.10
C VAL A 20 2.13 -2.58 8.52
N HIS A 21 1.38 -3.29 9.37
CA HIS A 21 1.74 -4.63 9.82
C HIS A 21 1.82 -5.62 8.66
N ASP A 22 0.83 -5.63 7.76
CA ASP A 22 0.83 -6.53 6.61
C ASP A 22 2.00 -6.24 5.66
N VAL A 23 2.33 -4.97 5.44
CA VAL A 23 3.46 -4.59 4.58
C VAL A 23 4.79 -5.01 5.19
N LEU A 24 4.98 -4.83 6.50
CA LEU A 24 6.17 -5.31 7.22
C LEU A 24 6.32 -6.82 7.10
N LEU A 25 5.23 -7.57 7.36
CA LEU A 25 5.21 -9.02 7.24
C LEU A 25 5.53 -9.49 5.82
N MET A 26 4.94 -8.84 4.81
CA MET A 26 5.26 -9.12 3.41
C MET A 26 6.73 -8.85 3.10
N ARG A 27 7.30 -7.75 3.59
CA ARG A 27 8.71 -7.40 3.36
C ARG A 27 9.65 -8.41 3.99
N GLU A 28 9.38 -8.83 5.23
CA GLU A 28 10.14 -9.89 5.91
C GLU A 28 10.11 -11.19 5.11
N THR A 29 8.94 -11.54 4.55
CA THR A 29 8.73 -12.79 3.83
C THR A 29 9.41 -12.83 2.46
N ILE A 30 9.31 -11.76 1.66
CA ILE A 30 9.76 -11.76 0.26
C ILE A 30 11.18 -11.20 0.07
N GLY A 31 11.79 -10.67 1.13
CA GLY A 31 13.11 -10.02 1.08
C GLY A 31 13.09 -8.74 0.25
N PRO A 32 14.25 -8.10 -0.02
CA PRO A 32 14.32 -6.75 -0.57
C PRO A 32 14.10 -6.63 -2.09
N LYS A 33 14.15 -7.74 -2.83
CA LYS A 33 14.17 -7.71 -4.31
C LYS A 33 12.78 -7.63 -4.94
N MET A 34 11.80 -8.33 -4.37
CA MET A 34 10.43 -8.32 -4.87
C MET A 34 9.71 -7.07 -4.39
N GLY A 35 8.90 -6.46 -5.26
CA GLY A 35 8.15 -5.26 -4.92
C GLY A 35 6.91 -5.55 -4.07
N ILE A 36 6.50 -4.57 -3.28
CA ILE A 36 5.22 -4.59 -2.56
C ILE A 36 4.37 -3.43 -3.04
N LYS A 37 3.13 -3.71 -3.43
CA LYS A 37 2.10 -2.71 -3.70
C LYS A 37 1.11 -2.65 -2.54
N ALA A 38 1.18 -1.60 -1.74
CA ALA A 38 0.16 -1.30 -0.73
C ALA A 38 -1.06 -0.67 -1.42
N SER A 39 -2.23 -1.27 -1.27
CA SER A 39 -3.47 -0.75 -1.84
C SER A 39 -4.70 -1.11 -1.05
N GLY A 40 -5.70 -0.23 -1.11
CA GLY A 40 -6.91 -0.30 -0.28
C GLY A 40 -6.73 0.54 0.98
N GLY A 41 -7.48 1.62 1.11
CA GLY A 41 -7.49 2.45 2.33
C GLY A 41 -6.40 3.52 2.45
N VAL A 42 -5.42 3.59 1.54
CA VAL A 42 -4.39 4.66 1.55
C VAL A 42 -4.99 5.96 1.01
N ARG A 43 -5.26 6.94 1.89
CA ARG A 43 -6.05 8.16 1.57
C ARG A 43 -5.35 9.48 1.83
N SER A 44 -4.28 9.47 2.61
CA SER A 44 -3.50 10.66 2.96
C SER A 44 -2.04 10.50 2.52
N ARG A 45 -1.29 11.62 2.54
CA ARG A 45 0.15 11.59 2.35
C ARG A 45 0.82 10.76 3.45
N GLU A 46 0.36 10.94 4.67
CA GLU A 46 0.86 10.27 5.87
C GLU A 46 0.69 8.74 5.74
N ASP A 47 -0.48 8.27 5.32
CA ASP A 47 -0.73 6.83 5.09
C ASP A 47 0.27 6.28 4.06
N ALA A 48 0.52 7.02 2.97
CA ALA A 48 1.42 6.57 1.92
C ALA A 48 2.88 6.52 2.40
N GLU A 49 3.31 7.51 3.19
CA GLU A 49 4.64 7.57 3.80
C GLU A 49 4.85 6.42 4.79
N GLU A 50 3.85 6.11 5.63
CA GLU A 50 3.88 4.96 6.53
C GLU A 50 4.03 3.63 5.78
N MET A 51 3.28 3.44 4.69
CA MET A 51 3.38 2.23 3.87
C MET A 51 4.76 2.12 3.20
N ILE A 52 5.33 3.23 2.73
CA ILE A 52 6.67 3.25 2.13
C ILE A 52 7.72 2.91 3.20
N ALA A 53 7.63 3.51 4.39
CA ALA A 53 8.53 3.24 5.50
C ALA A 53 8.45 1.77 5.96
N ALA A 54 7.26 1.17 5.90
CA ALA A 54 7.04 -0.25 6.16
C ALA A 54 7.64 -1.19 5.09
N GLY A 55 8.00 -0.66 3.91
CA GLY A 55 8.67 -1.39 2.83
C GLY A 55 7.84 -1.52 1.55
N ALA A 56 6.72 -0.81 1.41
CA ALA A 56 6.00 -0.72 0.13
C ALA A 56 6.84 0.01 -0.91
N SER A 57 6.94 -0.54 -2.11
CA SER A 57 7.64 0.07 -3.25
C SER A 57 6.68 0.76 -4.22
N ARG A 58 5.37 0.56 -4.04
CA ARG A 58 4.32 1.14 -4.87
C ARG A 58 3.04 1.34 -4.07
N ILE A 59 2.32 2.42 -4.34
CA ILE A 59 1.02 2.72 -3.75
C ILE A 59 -0.08 2.56 -4.81
N GLY A 60 -1.19 1.94 -4.43
CA GLY A 60 -2.42 1.93 -5.20
C GLY A 60 -3.52 2.68 -4.46
N ALA A 61 -3.83 3.90 -4.90
CA ALA A 61 -4.80 4.78 -4.29
C ALA A 61 -5.63 5.53 -5.35
N SER A 62 -6.95 5.64 -5.15
CA SER A 62 -7.83 6.57 -5.87
C SER A 62 -7.60 8.03 -5.41
N ALA A 63 -7.19 8.21 -4.16
CA ALA A 63 -6.88 9.51 -3.55
C ALA A 63 -5.54 10.12 -4.01
N ALA A 64 -4.97 9.69 -5.13
CA ALA A 64 -3.61 10.05 -5.55
C ALA A 64 -3.38 11.57 -5.62
N ILE A 65 -4.36 12.35 -6.08
CA ILE A 65 -4.26 13.81 -6.14
C ILE A 65 -4.13 14.42 -4.73
N ALA A 66 -4.99 14.01 -3.79
CA ALA A 66 -4.91 14.47 -2.41
C ALA A 66 -3.55 14.13 -1.78
N ILE A 67 -3.08 12.89 -1.96
CA ILE A 67 -1.78 12.42 -1.47
C ILE A 67 -0.63 13.32 -1.97
N VAL A 68 -0.58 13.59 -3.28
CA VAL A 68 0.53 14.39 -3.85
C VAL A 68 0.42 15.87 -3.51
N THR A 69 -0.78 16.42 -3.29
CA THR A 69 -0.96 17.80 -2.85
C THR A 69 -0.89 17.98 -1.33
N GLY A 70 -0.73 16.90 -0.56
CA GLY A 70 -0.57 16.93 0.90
C GLY A 70 -1.89 17.05 1.67
N GLY A 71 -2.99 16.63 1.05
CA GLY A 71 -4.30 16.52 1.69
C GLY A 71 -4.69 15.08 2.01
N THR A 72 -5.92 14.95 2.52
CA THR A 72 -6.55 13.67 2.86
C THR A 72 -7.87 13.57 2.10
N SER A 73 -8.12 12.44 1.44
CA SER A 73 -9.43 12.17 0.85
C SER A 73 -10.39 11.59 1.90
N SER A 74 -11.61 12.14 1.97
CA SER A 74 -12.70 11.61 2.78
C SER A 74 -13.62 10.65 2.01
N GLU A 75 -13.33 10.38 0.74
CA GLU A 75 -14.17 9.51 -0.09
C GLU A 75 -14.11 8.05 0.40
N GLN A 76 -15.29 7.46 0.55
CA GLN A 76 -15.47 6.05 0.87
C GLN A 76 -15.50 5.22 -0.43
N TYR A 77 -14.99 3.98 -0.34
CA TYR A 77 -15.02 3.00 -1.42
C TYR A 77 -16.37 2.29 -1.45
#